data_AF-A0A7J8ING3-F1
#
_entry.id   AF-A0A7J8ING3-F1
#
_cell.length_a   1.000
_cell.length_b   1.000
_cell.length_c   1.000
_cell.angle_alpha   90.00
_cell.angle_beta   90.00
_cell.angle_gamma   90.00
#
_symmetry.space_group_name_H-M   'P 1'
#
loop_
_entity.id
_entity.type
_entity.pdbx_description
1 polymer ?
#
loop_
_entity_poly.entity_id
_entity_poly.type
_entity_poly.pdbx_seq_one_letter_code
_entity_poly.pdbx_strand_id
1 'polypeptide(L)'
;MGLGPHSPHKAGRRFPAGGKRGRGAKGSGRPTSGRQREPRPPPDGRSEPALDAPLHLSSEALGYFRRALSTLKEAPETGEERELMVRNVLKEAEAQALALATHRTGSEMLQELLGFSPRKPLCRVWAALRSNLRFVACHRSGVHVLQSALLQLPRLLGSPAENEEVEEEEDGKEGSLETLEELVQGLASEVCDDFLFYCGDTHSSFVVRTLLQVLGGTLLESERARHRGFQSPETQRAPPRECKPTDFEVPESFLNGLQNLSSCFLKDIAVFITDKISSFCLQVALQILHRKLPQFCAHLCNAVIGYLSNRNSSADGSPLLLFLRDQTSSRLLEQVLLVLEPPRLWSLFEDHFQGQLQILAAHPIANFPLQRKQRRRVLKTLKGQYVALACSRHGSRVLDVIWSGASLGARKEIAAELGEQNQELIKDPFGHHVARNVALTTFLKRREAWEQQQGAVAKRRRILNSILED
;
A
#
# COMPACT_ATOMS: atom_id res chain seq x y z
N MET A 1 54.72 10.84 -54.16
CA MET A 1 54.94 9.74 -53.21
C MET A 1 53.59 9.49 -52.54
N GLY A 2 52.70 8.63 -53.04
CA GLY A 2 52.76 7.15 -52.99
C GLY A 2 52.51 6.70 -51.54
N LEU A 3 51.51 5.92 -51.12
CA LEU A 3 50.47 5.03 -51.71
C LEU A 3 49.33 4.99 -50.66
N GLY A 4 48.02 5.07 -50.94
CA GLY A 4 47.16 4.02 -51.52
C GLY A 4 46.08 3.55 -50.49
N PRO A 5 44.75 3.63 -50.77
CA PRO A 5 43.66 3.42 -49.80
C PRO A 5 42.85 2.12 -50.02
N HIS A 6 42.06 1.69 -49.02
CA HIS A 6 40.93 0.78 -49.22
C HIS A 6 39.63 1.32 -48.61
N SER A 7 38.55 1.17 -49.38
CA SER A 7 37.25 1.84 -49.34
C SER A 7 36.12 0.88 -48.90
N PRO A 8 34.80 1.20 -48.96
CA PRO A 8 33.89 1.01 -47.84
C PRO A 8 32.75 0.01 -48.13
N HIS A 9 32.00 -0.37 -47.09
CA HIS A 9 30.72 -1.10 -47.23
C HIS A 9 29.52 -0.16 -47.14
N LYS A 10 28.56 -0.31 -48.06
CA LYS A 10 27.18 0.20 -47.93
C LYS A 10 26.16 -0.70 -48.65
N ALA A 11 24.96 -0.71 -48.04
CA ALA A 11 23.64 -1.16 -48.52
C ALA A 11 23.45 -2.68 -48.69
N GLY A 12 22.31 -3.32 -48.38
CA GLY A 12 20.97 -2.88 -47.99
C GLY A 12 19.92 -3.81 -48.62
N ARG A 13 18.81 -4.03 -47.89
CA ARG A 13 17.45 -4.48 -48.33
C ARG A 13 17.03 -5.97 -48.22
N ARG A 14 15.92 -6.10 -47.47
CA ARG A 14 14.62 -6.79 -47.74
C ARG A 14 14.49 -8.32 -47.61
N PHE A 15 13.58 -8.70 -46.72
CA PHE A 15 12.93 -10.02 -46.57
C PHE A 15 11.73 -10.18 -47.52
N PRO A 16 11.38 -11.43 -47.91
CA PRO A 16 10.06 -11.76 -48.43
C PRO A 16 9.23 -12.66 -47.48
N ALA A 17 7.91 -12.52 -47.60
CA ALA A 17 6.88 -13.34 -46.98
C ALA A 17 6.46 -14.51 -47.90
N GLY A 18 5.90 -15.58 -47.33
CA GLY A 18 5.20 -16.62 -48.10
C GLY A 18 4.82 -17.86 -47.30
N GLY A 19 3.63 -17.88 -46.70
CA GLY A 19 3.00 -19.07 -46.12
C GLY A 19 1.85 -19.57 -47.01
N LYS A 20 1.92 -20.82 -47.47
CA LYS A 20 0.79 -21.54 -48.11
C LYS A 20 0.53 -22.87 -47.41
N ARG A 21 -0.76 -23.19 -47.40
CA ARG A 21 -1.48 -24.31 -46.77
C ARG A 21 -1.03 -25.70 -47.26
N GLY A 22 -1.13 -26.70 -46.39
CA GLY A 22 -1.15 -28.13 -46.75
C GLY A 22 -1.87 -28.95 -45.70
N ARG A 23 -3.00 -29.56 -46.07
CA ARG A 23 -3.86 -30.46 -45.27
C ARG A 23 -3.22 -31.85 -45.16
N GLY A 24 -3.47 -32.57 -44.08
CA GLY A 24 -3.31 -34.02 -43.98
C GLY A 24 -3.84 -34.57 -42.66
N ALA A 25 -4.96 -35.29 -42.72
CA ALA A 25 -5.65 -35.92 -41.60
C ALA A 25 -5.68 -37.44 -41.77
N LYS A 26 -5.99 -38.14 -40.66
CA LYS A 26 -6.22 -39.59 -40.44
C LYS A 26 -4.93 -40.35 -40.06
N GLY A 27 -4.84 -40.87 -38.84
CA GLY A 27 -5.52 -42.09 -38.34
C GLY A 27 -4.52 -43.23 -38.53
N SER A 28 -4.08 -44.04 -37.56
CA SER A 28 -4.80 -44.88 -36.60
C SER A 28 -3.76 -45.76 -35.89
N GLY A 29 -4.07 -46.26 -34.68
CA GLY A 29 -3.53 -47.56 -34.23
C GLY A 29 -2.47 -47.54 -33.12
N ARG A 30 -2.89 -47.99 -31.94
CA ARG A 30 -2.09 -48.65 -30.88
C ARG A 30 -2.57 -50.13 -30.85
N PRO A 31 -1.91 -51.12 -30.19
CA PRO A 31 -0.57 -51.28 -29.58
C PRO A 31 0.19 -52.48 -30.24
N THR A 32 1.41 -52.94 -29.92
CA THR A 32 1.92 -53.60 -28.67
C THR A 32 3.43 -53.90 -28.74
N SER A 33 4.09 -53.75 -27.59
CA SER A 33 5.24 -54.49 -26.99
C SER A 33 6.51 -54.84 -27.80
N GLY A 34 7.64 -54.25 -27.36
CA GLY A 34 9.00 -54.74 -27.54
C GLY A 34 9.90 -54.26 -26.38
N ARG A 35 10.70 -55.17 -25.82
CA ARG A 35 11.39 -55.11 -24.50
C ARG A 35 12.58 -54.13 -24.39
N GLN A 36 12.73 -53.63 -23.15
CA GLN A 36 13.96 -53.33 -22.38
C GLN A 36 14.90 -52.18 -22.78
N ARG A 37 14.94 -51.15 -21.92
CA ARG A 37 16.14 -50.69 -21.20
C ARG A 37 15.73 -49.76 -20.04
N GLU A 38 16.08 -50.13 -18.81
CA GLU A 38 15.93 -49.27 -17.62
C GLU A 38 16.91 -48.09 -17.67
N PRO A 39 16.49 -46.86 -17.30
CA PRO A 39 17.43 -45.77 -17.01
C PRO A 39 17.89 -45.83 -15.55
N ARG A 40 19.20 -45.79 -15.34
CA ARG A 40 19.88 -45.68 -14.04
C ARG A 40 19.42 -44.43 -13.28
N PRO A 41 19.34 -44.46 -11.93
CA PRO A 41 19.09 -43.27 -11.14
C PRO A 41 20.31 -42.34 -11.15
N PRO A 42 20.11 -41.01 -11.03
CA PRO A 42 21.20 -40.04 -10.90
C PRO A 42 21.90 -40.20 -9.53
N PRO A 43 23.18 -39.79 -9.42
CA PRO A 43 24.00 -40.03 -8.24
C PRO A 43 23.57 -39.14 -7.06
N ASP A 44 23.69 -39.70 -5.85
CA ASP A 44 23.38 -39.10 -4.55
C ASP A 44 24.04 -37.73 -4.37
N GLY A 45 23.23 -36.69 -4.56
CA GLY A 45 23.48 -35.37 -3.99
C GLY A 45 22.96 -35.36 -2.56
N ARG A 46 23.83 -35.01 -1.60
CA ARG A 46 23.50 -34.80 -0.18
C ARG A 46 22.19 -34.03 -0.06
N SER A 47 21.16 -34.71 0.40
CA SER A 47 19.86 -34.12 0.68
C SER A 47 20.01 -33.18 1.87
N GLU A 48 19.76 -31.88 1.64
CA GLU A 48 19.39 -30.98 2.74
C GLU A 48 18.17 -31.58 3.46
N PRO A 49 18.10 -31.53 4.80
CA PRO A 49 16.96 -32.11 5.51
C PRO A 49 15.69 -31.37 5.10
N ALA A 50 14.71 -32.11 4.57
CA ALA A 50 13.40 -31.59 4.23
C ALA A 50 12.72 -30.96 5.45
N LEU A 51 12.40 -29.67 5.36
CA LEU A 51 11.66 -28.88 6.35
C LEU A 51 10.16 -29.26 6.46
N ASP A 52 9.76 -30.45 5.99
CA ASP A 52 8.36 -30.88 5.81
C ASP A 52 7.88 -31.87 6.89
N ALA A 53 8.41 -31.79 8.11
CA ALA A 53 7.70 -32.37 9.26
C ALA A 53 6.56 -31.40 9.63
N PRO A 54 5.28 -31.82 9.62
CA PRO A 54 4.20 -30.96 10.06
C PRO A 54 4.45 -30.55 11.51
N LEU A 55 4.64 -29.25 11.75
CA LEU A 55 4.64 -28.66 13.09
C LEU A 55 3.23 -28.84 13.67
N HIS A 56 3.01 -29.99 14.30
CA HIS A 56 1.68 -30.43 14.67
C HIS A 56 1.31 -29.87 16.04
N LEU A 57 0.47 -28.83 16.05
CA LEU A 57 -0.15 -28.33 17.27
C LEU A 57 -1.21 -29.34 17.75
N SER A 58 -1.10 -29.84 18.98
CA SER A 58 -2.03 -30.85 19.50
C SER A 58 -3.44 -30.27 19.73
N SER A 59 -4.47 -31.13 19.63
CA SER A 59 -5.86 -30.74 19.95
C SER A 59 -5.98 -30.26 21.41
N GLU A 60 -5.21 -30.87 22.30
CA GLU A 60 -5.13 -30.48 23.72
C GLU A 60 -4.55 -29.08 23.90
N ALA A 61 -3.45 -28.76 23.19
CA ALA A 61 -2.86 -27.42 23.19
C ALA A 61 -3.84 -26.37 22.65
N LEU A 62 -4.51 -26.67 21.52
CA LEU A 62 -5.57 -25.79 20.99
C LEU A 62 -6.71 -25.57 22.00
N GLY A 63 -7.13 -26.63 22.69
CA GLY A 63 -8.14 -26.56 23.74
C GLY A 63 -7.68 -25.72 24.93
N TYR A 64 -6.42 -25.85 25.33
CA TYR A 64 -5.80 -25.05 26.38
C TYR A 64 -5.82 -23.56 26.03
N PHE A 65 -5.25 -23.15 24.89
CA PHE A 65 -5.19 -21.74 24.49
C PHE A 65 -6.58 -21.13 24.32
N ARG A 66 -7.55 -21.90 23.81
CA ARG A 66 -8.94 -21.44 23.69
C ARG A 66 -9.56 -21.13 25.04
N ARG A 67 -9.41 -22.05 26.02
CA ARG A 67 -9.94 -21.85 27.37
C ARG A 67 -9.24 -20.68 28.05
N ALA A 68 -7.91 -20.62 27.97
CA ALA A 68 -7.12 -19.53 28.52
C ALA A 68 -7.56 -18.16 27.98
N LEU A 69 -7.75 -18.02 26.66
CA LEU A 69 -8.25 -16.79 26.05
C LEU A 69 -9.67 -16.43 26.49
N SER A 70 -10.56 -17.41 26.58
CA SER A 70 -11.93 -17.18 27.07
C SER A 70 -11.90 -16.59 28.48
N THR A 71 -11.11 -17.21 29.37
CA THR A 71 -10.94 -16.74 30.75
C THR A 71 -10.28 -15.36 30.81
N LEU A 72 -9.28 -15.07 29.96
CA LEU A 72 -8.64 -13.74 29.90
C LEU A 72 -9.59 -12.63 29.45
N LYS A 73 -10.56 -12.96 28.59
CA LYS A 73 -11.58 -12.01 28.11
C LYS A 73 -12.65 -11.72 29.15
N GLU A 74 -12.93 -12.67 30.02
CA GLU A 74 -13.90 -12.54 31.12
C GLU A 74 -13.29 -11.92 32.38
N ALA A 75 -11.98 -12.06 32.57
CA ALA A 75 -11.26 -11.49 33.71
C ALA A 75 -11.24 -9.94 33.67
N PRO A 76 -11.23 -9.26 34.84
CA PRO A 76 -11.06 -7.81 34.93
C PRO A 76 -9.79 -7.34 34.21
N GLU A 77 -9.81 -6.19 33.54
CA GLU A 77 -8.67 -5.73 32.70
C GLU A 77 -7.35 -5.54 33.47
N THR A 78 -7.41 -5.35 34.79
CA THR A 78 -6.25 -5.16 35.67
C THR A 78 -6.31 -6.10 36.86
N GLY A 79 -5.15 -6.52 37.37
CA GLY A 79 -5.03 -7.38 38.54
C GLY A 79 -3.89 -8.38 38.43
N GLU A 80 -3.21 -8.63 39.55
CA GLU A 80 -2.05 -9.53 39.65
C GLU A 80 -2.36 -10.95 39.12
N GLU A 81 -3.54 -11.49 39.44
CA GLU A 81 -3.96 -12.82 38.96
C GLU A 81 -4.04 -12.88 37.42
N ARG A 82 -4.54 -11.82 36.79
CA ARG A 82 -4.62 -11.74 35.33
C ARG A 82 -3.23 -11.59 34.72
N GLU A 83 -2.36 -10.80 35.31
CA GLU A 83 -0.97 -10.63 34.85
C GLU A 83 -0.20 -11.95 34.91
N LEU A 84 -0.31 -12.68 36.03
CA LEU A 84 0.30 -13.99 36.21
C LEU A 84 -0.26 -15.00 35.19
N MET A 85 -1.58 -14.97 34.96
CA MET A 85 -2.21 -15.82 33.95
C MET A 85 -1.70 -15.52 32.54
N VAL A 86 -1.58 -14.24 32.15
CA VAL A 86 -1.03 -13.84 30.85
C VAL A 86 0.42 -14.32 30.72
N ARG A 87 1.26 -14.14 31.75
CA ARG A 87 2.66 -14.60 31.75
C ARG A 87 2.75 -16.11 31.55
N ASN A 88 1.95 -16.90 32.26
CA ASN A 88 1.95 -18.36 32.16
C ASN A 88 1.50 -18.85 30.78
N VAL A 89 0.42 -18.27 30.24
CA VAL A 89 -0.09 -18.65 28.91
C VAL A 89 0.90 -18.29 27.81
N LEU A 90 1.61 -17.17 27.94
CA LEU A 90 2.63 -16.77 26.96
C LEU A 90 3.91 -17.60 27.05
N LYS A 91 4.29 -18.07 28.25
CA LYS A 91 5.38 -19.03 28.42
C LYS A 91 5.07 -20.35 27.68
N GLU A 92 3.83 -20.82 27.76
CA GLU A 92 3.39 -21.98 26.97
C GLU A 92 3.34 -21.68 25.46
N ALA A 93 2.91 -20.46 25.09
CA ALA A 93 2.90 -20.03 23.70
C ALA A 93 4.31 -19.93 23.10
N GLU A 94 5.30 -19.49 23.88
CA GLU A 94 6.72 -19.41 23.50
C GLU A 94 7.26 -20.78 23.07
N ALA A 95 7.01 -21.83 23.86
CA ALA A 95 7.48 -23.18 23.59
C ALA A 95 6.93 -23.78 22.28
N GLN A 96 5.78 -23.28 21.82
CA GLN A 96 5.09 -23.78 20.61
C GLN A 96 4.84 -22.67 19.58
N ALA A 97 5.61 -21.57 19.63
CA ALA A 97 5.32 -20.32 18.92
C ALA A 97 5.17 -20.54 17.41
N LEU A 98 6.07 -21.32 16.80
CA LEU A 98 6.05 -21.57 15.37
C LEU A 98 4.82 -22.38 14.93
N ALA A 99 4.45 -23.41 15.70
CA ALA A 99 3.28 -24.23 15.43
C ALA A 99 1.98 -23.41 15.61
N LEU A 100 1.92 -22.56 16.63
CA LEU A 100 0.80 -21.62 16.82
C LEU A 100 0.69 -20.63 15.66
N ALA A 101 1.79 -19.99 15.28
CA ALA A 101 1.78 -18.95 14.25
C ALA A 101 1.42 -19.49 12.86
N THR A 102 1.73 -20.75 12.58
CA THR A 102 1.45 -21.39 11.28
C THR A 102 0.18 -22.25 11.27
N HIS A 103 -0.54 -22.35 12.39
CA HIS A 103 -1.84 -22.99 12.45
C HIS A 103 -2.98 -21.99 12.27
N ARG A 104 -4.02 -22.32 11.48
CA ARG A 104 -5.17 -21.42 11.20
C ARG A 104 -5.80 -20.81 12.45
N THR A 105 -6.27 -21.64 13.39
CA THR A 105 -6.88 -21.17 14.65
C THR A 105 -5.85 -20.73 15.69
N GLY A 106 -4.73 -21.46 15.82
CA GLY A 106 -3.60 -21.08 16.68
C GLY A 106 -3.10 -19.67 16.43
N SER A 107 -2.99 -19.25 15.17
CA SER A 107 -2.52 -17.91 14.82
C SER A 107 -3.48 -16.82 15.26
N GLU A 108 -4.80 -17.07 15.18
CA GLU A 108 -5.82 -16.10 15.62
C GLU A 108 -5.75 -15.92 17.14
N MET A 109 -5.62 -17.04 17.86
CA MET A 109 -5.43 -17.03 19.31
C MET A 109 -4.13 -16.32 19.72
N LEU A 110 -3.03 -16.59 19.03
CA LEU A 110 -1.74 -15.96 19.33
C LEU A 110 -1.80 -14.44 19.08
N GLN A 111 -2.46 -13.97 18.03
CA GLN A 111 -2.66 -12.54 17.78
C GLN A 111 -3.42 -11.85 18.92
N GLU A 112 -4.49 -12.47 19.43
CA GLU A 112 -5.22 -11.94 20.59
C GLU A 112 -4.36 -11.94 21.85
N LEU A 113 -3.61 -13.02 22.12
CA LEU A 113 -2.71 -13.10 23.28
C LEU A 113 -1.64 -12.00 23.25
N LEU A 114 -1.06 -11.72 22.08
CA LEU A 114 -0.10 -10.62 21.92
C LEU A 114 -0.72 -9.26 22.26
N GLY A 115 -2.03 -9.08 22.04
CA GLY A 115 -2.77 -7.87 22.44
C GLY A 115 -2.79 -7.62 23.94
N PHE A 116 -2.70 -8.67 24.76
CA PHE A 116 -2.65 -8.59 26.22
C PHE A 116 -1.23 -8.65 26.79
N SER A 117 -0.25 -9.01 25.96
CA SER A 117 1.10 -9.35 26.40
C SER A 117 1.86 -8.15 26.97
N PRO A 118 2.53 -8.29 28.14
CA PRO A 118 3.58 -7.38 28.58
C PRO A 118 4.79 -7.42 27.64
N ARG A 119 5.75 -6.51 27.82
CA ARG A 119 6.88 -6.34 26.90
C ARG A 119 7.79 -7.56 26.90
N LYS A 120 8.28 -8.00 28.08
CA LYS A 120 9.18 -9.16 28.19
C LYS A 120 8.59 -10.45 27.57
N PRO A 121 7.37 -10.91 27.91
CA PRO A 121 6.76 -12.10 27.30
C PRO A 121 6.55 -12.00 25.78
N LEU A 122 6.18 -10.81 25.27
CA LEU A 122 6.05 -10.61 23.82
C LEU A 122 7.41 -10.79 23.12
N CYS A 123 8.48 -10.24 23.70
CA CYS A 123 9.83 -10.36 23.14
C CYS A 123 10.27 -11.83 23.08
N ARG A 124 9.97 -12.62 24.13
CA ARG A 124 10.30 -14.07 24.13
C ARG A 124 9.57 -14.85 23.04
N VAL A 125 8.27 -14.63 22.89
CA VAL A 125 7.48 -15.26 21.80
C VAL A 125 8.00 -14.87 20.43
N TRP A 126 8.36 -13.60 20.21
CA TRP A 126 8.96 -13.16 18.95
C TRP A 126 10.33 -13.82 18.75
N ALA A 127 11.21 -13.81 19.75
CA ALA A 127 12.52 -14.44 19.68
C ALA A 127 12.42 -15.93 19.30
N ALA A 128 11.42 -16.66 19.81
CA ALA A 128 11.15 -18.05 19.45
C ALA A 128 10.79 -18.25 17.96
N LEU A 129 10.29 -17.22 17.28
CA LEU A 129 10.01 -17.22 15.84
C LEU A 129 11.22 -16.81 14.98
N ARG A 130 12.28 -16.27 15.58
CA ARG A 130 13.39 -15.60 14.88
C ARG A 130 14.04 -16.47 13.80
N SER A 131 14.34 -17.73 14.13
CA SER A 131 14.98 -18.68 13.20
C SER A 131 14.11 -19.06 11.99
N ASN A 132 12.82 -18.73 12.02
CA ASN A 132 11.84 -19.07 11.00
C ASN A 132 11.09 -17.83 10.47
N LEU A 133 11.62 -16.61 10.65
CA LEU A 133 10.93 -15.36 10.32
C LEU A 133 10.45 -15.33 8.87
N ARG A 134 11.32 -15.64 7.90
CA ARG A 134 10.94 -15.75 6.49
C ARG A 134 9.76 -16.69 6.24
N PHE A 135 9.79 -17.88 6.83
CA PHE A 135 8.71 -18.85 6.69
C PHE A 135 7.40 -18.31 7.29
N VAL A 136 7.46 -17.75 8.50
CA VAL A 136 6.29 -17.18 9.19
C VAL A 136 5.72 -15.98 8.41
N ALA A 137 6.57 -15.09 7.90
CA ALA A 137 6.17 -13.90 7.15
C ALA A 137 5.48 -14.24 5.83
N CYS A 138 5.94 -15.29 5.14
CA CYS A 138 5.32 -15.78 3.91
C CYS A 138 4.11 -16.71 4.15
N HIS A 139 3.86 -17.11 5.40
CA HIS A 139 2.75 -17.99 5.73
C HIS A 139 1.43 -17.22 5.86
N ARG A 140 0.34 -17.72 5.25
CA ARG A 140 -1.00 -17.11 5.25
C ARG A 140 -1.56 -16.76 6.63
N SER A 141 -1.16 -17.50 7.66
CA SER A 141 -1.53 -17.28 9.06
C SER A 141 -0.43 -16.58 9.85
N GLY A 142 0.84 -16.86 9.52
CA GLY A 142 2.00 -16.36 10.28
C GLY A 142 2.23 -14.87 10.08
N VAL A 143 1.97 -14.38 8.86
CA VAL A 143 2.02 -12.94 8.52
C VAL A 143 1.24 -12.10 9.53
N HIS A 144 0.04 -12.55 9.91
CA HIS A 144 -0.84 -11.80 10.80
C HIS A 144 -0.35 -11.81 12.25
N VAL A 145 0.39 -12.85 12.68
CA VAL A 145 1.07 -12.88 13.98
C VAL A 145 2.18 -11.83 14.03
N LEU A 146 3.03 -11.78 13.00
CA LEU A 146 4.11 -10.77 12.93
C LEU A 146 3.55 -9.34 12.84
N GLN A 147 2.50 -9.12 12.04
CA GLN A 147 1.81 -7.83 12.02
C GLN A 147 1.25 -7.47 13.40
N SER A 148 0.61 -8.41 14.08
CA SER A 148 0.04 -8.17 15.41
C SER A 148 1.10 -7.82 16.45
N ALA A 149 2.25 -8.51 16.42
CA ALA A 149 3.39 -8.21 17.27
C ALA A 149 3.92 -6.80 17.01
N LEU A 150 4.15 -6.43 15.74
CA LEU A 150 4.57 -5.08 15.34
C LEU A 150 3.56 -4.01 15.78
N LEU A 151 2.26 -4.28 15.68
CA LEU A 151 1.20 -3.34 16.05
C LEU A 151 1.07 -3.13 17.57
N GLN A 152 1.74 -3.93 18.41
CA GLN A 152 1.83 -3.68 19.86
C GLN A 152 2.86 -2.61 20.23
N LEU A 153 3.81 -2.26 19.34
CA LEU A 153 4.90 -1.33 19.64
C LEU A 153 4.46 0.00 20.26
N PRO A 154 3.40 0.70 19.79
CA PRO A 154 2.98 1.96 20.40
C PRO A 154 2.65 1.83 21.89
N ARG A 155 2.06 0.70 22.29
CA ARG A 155 1.73 0.40 23.68
C ARG A 155 2.98 0.04 24.48
N LEU A 156 3.87 -0.75 23.90
CA LEU A 156 5.04 -1.28 24.59
C LEU A 156 6.19 -0.29 24.73
N LEU A 157 6.34 0.65 23.79
CA LEU A 157 7.34 1.72 23.86
C LEU A 157 6.95 2.83 24.84
N GLY A 158 5.64 3.08 25.02
CA GLY A 158 5.13 4.10 25.94
C GLY A 158 5.00 3.65 27.41
N SER A 159 5.19 2.36 27.71
CA SER A 159 5.13 1.84 29.08
C SER A 159 6.47 2.05 29.80
N PRO A 160 6.52 2.67 31.00
CA PRO A 160 7.76 2.79 31.75
C PRO A 160 8.32 1.40 32.07
N ALA A 161 9.63 1.24 31.91
CA ALA A 161 10.35 -0.03 32.11
C ALA A 161 10.39 -0.49 33.59
N GLU A 162 9.93 0.35 34.52
CA GLU A 162 10.20 0.26 35.95
C GLU A 162 9.49 -0.91 36.69
N ASN A 163 8.51 -1.58 36.07
CA ASN A 163 7.80 -2.69 36.72
C ASN A 163 8.26 -4.10 36.28
N GLU A 164 9.30 -4.23 35.43
CA GLU A 164 9.68 -5.53 34.84
C GLU A 164 10.94 -6.18 35.48
N GLU A 165 11.58 -5.54 36.47
CA GLU A 165 12.84 -6.02 37.07
C GLU A 165 12.68 -6.97 38.28
N VAL A 166 11.45 -7.21 38.79
CA VAL A 166 11.28 -7.89 40.10
C VAL A 166 11.19 -9.42 40.04
N GLU A 167 11.14 -10.06 38.87
CA GLU A 167 11.03 -11.53 38.78
C GLU A 167 12.11 -12.14 37.88
N GLU A 168 13.36 -12.08 38.34
CA GLU A 168 14.41 -12.98 37.86
C GLU A 168 15.03 -13.71 39.06
N GLU A 169 14.36 -14.76 39.53
CA GLU A 169 15.04 -15.92 40.09
C GLU A 169 14.46 -17.19 39.45
N GLU A 170 15.36 -18.12 39.11
CA GLU A 170 15.16 -19.45 38.52
C GLU A 170 14.96 -19.53 37.00
N ASP A 171 16.06 -19.46 36.23
CA ASP A 171 16.71 -20.65 35.65
C ASP A 171 17.99 -20.26 34.89
N GLY A 172 19.12 -20.90 35.22
CA GLY A 172 20.49 -20.51 34.87
C GLY A 172 20.92 -20.74 33.41
N LYS A 173 20.16 -20.23 32.44
CA LYS A 173 20.59 -20.11 31.03
C LYS A 173 20.43 -18.68 30.55
N GLU A 174 21.38 -17.85 30.99
CA GLU A 174 21.45 -16.42 30.71
C GLU A 174 22.00 -16.20 29.29
N GLY A 175 21.15 -16.42 28.28
CA GLY A 175 21.26 -15.68 27.03
C GLY A 175 20.62 -14.32 27.25
N SER A 176 21.32 -13.23 26.94
CA SER A 176 20.74 -11.88 26.99
C SER A 176 19.43 -11.85 26.20
N LEU A 177 18.31 -11.64 26.87
CA LEU A 177 17.01 -11.55 26.23
C LEU A 177 17.02 -10.37 25.26
N GLU A 178 16.76 -10.64 23.97
CA GLU A 178 16.71 -9.59 22.96
C GLU A 178 15.63 -8.57 23.32
N THR A 179 16.00 -7.30 23.31
CA THR A 179 15.09 -6.20 23.53
C THR A 179 14.10 -6.07 22.37
N LEU A 180 12.97 -5.41 22.64
CA LEU A 180 11.97 -5.10 21.61
C LEU A 180 12.59 -4.35 20.41
N GLU A 181 13.52 -3.44 20.68
CA GLU A 181 14.23 -2.68 19.65
C GLU A 181 15.12 -3.59 18.80
N GLU A 182 15.90 -4.47 19.42
CA GLU A 182 16.77 -5.44 18.71
C GLU A 182 15.97 -6.41 17.83
N LEU A 183 14.80 -6.87 18.29
CA LEU A 183 13.92 -7.74 17.50
C LEU A 183 13.36 -7.04 16.26
N VAL A 184 12.95 -5.78 16.40
CA VAL A 184 12.43 -4.97 15.28
C VAL A 184 13.55 -4.64 14.29
N GLN A 185 14.73 -4.30 14.78
CA GLN A 185 15.92 -4.07 13.95
C GLN A 185 16.38 -5.34 13.24
N GLY A 186 16.35 -6.48 13.93
CA GLY A 186 16.65 -7.79 13.35
C GLY A 186 15.72 -8.11 12.17
N LEU A 187 14.41 -7.90 12.34
CA LEU A 187 13.45 -8.05 11.26
C LEU A 187 13.70 -7.06 10.10
N ALA A 188 14.03 -5.80 10.42
CA ALA A 188 14.36 -4.80 9.40
C ALA A 188 15.62 -5.17 8.60
N SER A 189 16.64 -5.74 9.25
CA SER A 189 17.84 -6.25 8.59
C SER A 189 17.51 -7.43 7.68
N GLU A 190 16.78 -8.43 8.17
CA GLU A 190 16.39 -9.60 7.37
C GLU A 190 15.56 -9.21 6.14
N VAL A 191 14.61 -8.27 6.31
CA VAL A 191 13.83 -7.73 5.19
C VAL A 191 14.74 -6.92 4.25
N CYS A 192 15.74 -6.19 4.73
CA CYS A 192 16.69 -5.49 3.86
C CYS A 192 17.51 -6.46 2.99
N ASP A 193 17.93 -7.60 3.55
CA ASP A 193 18.79 -8.57 2.88
C ASP A 193 18.13 -9.21 1.65
N ASP A 194 16.81 -9.43 1.69
CA ASP A 194 16.02 -9.96 0.56
C ASP A 194 14.77 -9.10 0.27
N PHE A 195 14.98 -7.79 0.19
CA PHE A 195 13.91 -6.79 0.13
C PHE A 195 12.91 -6.99 -1.00
N LEU A 196 13.40 -7.35 -2.19
CA LEU A 196 12.57 -7.56 -3.37
C LEU A 196 11.63 -8.76 -3.19
N PHE A 197 12.14 -9.86 -2.63
CA PHE A 197 11.33 -11.03 -2.31
C PHE A 197 10.22 -10.69 -1.32
N TYR A 198 10.57 -10.04 -0.21
CA TYR A 198 9.62 -9.66 0.82
C TYR A 198 8.52 -8.72 0.30
N CYS A 199 8.88 -7.77 -0.56
CA CYS A 199 7.90 -6.85 -1.13
C CYS A 199 7.02 -7.49 -2.21
N GLY A 200 7.54 -8.47 -2.94
CA GLY A 200 6.84 -9.14 -4.03
C GLY A 200 5.92 -10.27 -3.58
N ASP A 201 6.11 -10.82 -2.38
CA ASP A 201 5.29 -11.90 -1.87
C ASP A 201 3.90 -11.43 -1.40
N THR A 202 2.90 -12.26 -1.66
CA THR A 202 1.50 -12.00 -1.34
C THR A 202 1.23 -11.82 0.16
N HIS A 203 2.01 -12.46 1.02
CA HIS A 203 1.85 -12.40 2.47
C HIS A 203 2.90 -11.48 3.10
N SER A 204 4.18 -11.70 2.85
CA SER A 204 5.24 -10.98 3.57
C SER A 204 5.30 -9.49 3.23
N SER A 205 4.74 -9.05 2.10
CA SER A 205 4.54 -7.63 1.79
C SER A 205 3.67 -6.89 2.83
N PHE A 206 2.79 -7.59 3.56
CA PHE A 206 2.05 -7.00 4.68
C PHE A 206 2.96 -6.73 5.89
N VAL A 207 3.93 -7.61 6.15
CA VAL A 207 4.96 -7.39 7.18
C VAL A 207 5.78 -6.16 6.82
N VAL A 208 6.27 -6.03 5.58
CA VAL A 208 7.04 -4.85 5.14
C VAL A 208 6.25 -3.56 5.32
N ARG A 209 4.98 -3.53 4.90
CA ARG A 209 4.11 -2.35 5.07
C ARG A 209 3.89 -1.97 6.53
N THR A 210 3.74 -2.97 7.40
CA THR A 210 3.59 -2.74 8.84
C THR A 210 4.90 -2.27 9.45
N LEU A 211 6.02 -2.85 9.03
CA LEU A 211 7.37 -2.49 9.47
C LEU A 211 7.73 -1.04 9.13
N LEU A 212 7.44 -0.59 7.90
CA LEU A 212 7.62 0.80 7.48
C LEU A 212 6.83 1.78 8.38
N GLN A 213 5.60 1.42 8.74
CA GLN A 213 4.75 2.23 9.62
C GLN A 213 5.30 2.32 11.04
N VAL A 214 5.72 1.20 11.62
CA VAL A 214 6.20 1.19 13.01
C VAL A 214 7.58 1.83 13.14
N LEU A 215 8.47 1.64 12.17
CA LEU A 215 9.77 2.31 12.15
C LEU A 215 9.63 3.83 12.01
N GLY A 216 8.60 4.29 11.30
CA GLY A 216 8.27 5.71 11.22
C GLY A 216 7.52 6.27 12.42
N GLY A 217 7.05 5.44 13.36
CA GLY A 217 6.20 5.91 14.44
C GLY A 217 4.87 6.49 13.94
N THR A 218 4.28 5.91 12.89
CA THR A 218 2.98 6.34 12.33
C THR A 218 2.18 5.12 11.86
N LEU A 219 1.01 4.88 12.47
CA LEU A 219 0.07 3.85 12.01
C LEU A 219 -1.01 4.43 11.11
N LEU A 220 -1.20 3.80 9.95
CA LEU A 220 -2.25 4.10 8.99
C LEU A 220 -3.50 3.28 9.31
N GLU A 221 -4.69 3.85 9.11
CA GLU A 221 -5.94 3.21 9.55
C GLU A 221 -6.27 1.87 8.85
N SER A 222 -5.77 1.64 7.63
CA SER A 222 -6.00 0.38 6.90
C SER A 222 -5.54 -0.87 7.67
N GLU A 223 -4.57 -0.72 8.58
CA GLU A 223 -4.09 -1.80 9.45
C GLU A 223 -4.99 -1.97 10.69
N ARG A 224 -5.60 -0.90 11.20
CA ARG A 224 -6.51 -0.96 12.37
C ARG A 224 -7.86 -1.60 12.05
N ALA A 225 -8.41 -1.32 10.86
CA ALA A 225 -9.74 -1.80 10.47
C ALA A 225 -9.80 -3.33 10.33
N ARG A 226 -8.67 -4.02 10.18
CA ARG A 226 -8.61 -5.49 10.12
C ARG A 226 -8.59 -6.15 11.50
N HIS A 227 -8.19 -5.42 12.54
CA HIS A 227 -8.18 -5.91 13.92
C HIS A 227 -9.53 -5.75 14.65
N ARG A 228 -10.43 -4.91 14.14
CA ARG A 228 -11.84 -4.92 14.58
C ARG A 228 -12.59 -5.90 13.70
N GLY A 229 -13.14 -6.95 14.31
CA GLY A 229 -13.84 -8.04 13.62
C GLY A 229 -14.85 -7.60 12.56
N PHE A 230 -15.06 -8.48 11.59
CA PHE A 230 -16.03 -8.44 10.49
C PHE A 230 -17.17 -7.43 10.71
N GLN A 231 -17.08 -6.25 10.10
CA GLN A 231 -18.24 -5.40 9.86
C GLN A 231 -18.86 -5.74 8.50
N SER A 232 -20.18 -5.84 8.48
CA SER A 232 -21.02 -6.23 7.33
C SER A 232 -20.87 -5.31 6.11
N PRO A 233 -21.14 -5.78 4.88
CA PRO A 233 -20.87 -5.03 3.64
C PRO A 233 -21.75 -3.80 3.37
N GLU A 234 -22.75 -3.49 4.20
CA GLU A 234 -23.86 -2.59 3.82
C GLU A 234 -23.61 -1.08 3.98
N THR A 235 -22.48 -0.64 4.54
CA THR A 235 -22.25 0.80 4.79
C THR A 235 -21.46 1.56 3.71
N GLN A 236 -21.26 0.98 2.52
CA GLN A 236 -20.43 1.55 1.44
C GLN A 236 -21.05 2.73 0.65
N ARG A 237 -21.89 3.57 1.26
CA ARG A 237 -22.46 4.79 0.63
C ARG A 237 -22.18 6.10 1.37
N ALA A 238 -21.27 6.11 2.33
CA ALA A 238 -20.71 7.36 2.85
C ALA A 238 -19.51 7.80 1.99
N PRO A 239 -19.30 9.12 1.75
CA PRO A 239 -18.05 9.60 1.17
C PRO A 239 -16.89 9.13 2.07
N PRO A 240 -15.69 8.87 1.52
CA PRO A 240 -14.57 8.39 2.31
C PRO A 240 -14.33 9.41 3.44
N ARG A 241 -14.64 9.02 4.68
CA ARG A 241 -14.21 9.76 5.86
C ARG A 241 -12.69 9.85 5.74
N GLU A 242 -12.17 11.06 5.60
CA GLU A 242 -10.73 11.29 5.75
C GLU A 242 -10.42 11.07 7.23
N CYS A 243 -9.55 10.11 7.48
CA CYS A 243 -9.46 9.41 8.74
C CYS A 243 -7.96 9.42 9.11
N LYS A 244 -7.62 10.05 10.25
CA LYS A 244 -6.29 10.61 10.53
C LYS A 244 -5.29 9.49 10.92
N PRO A 245 -4.06 9.48 10.36
CA PRO A 245 -2.96 8.64 10.87
C PRO A 245 -2.72 8.87 12.37
N THR A 246 -2.28 7.84 13.09
CA THR A 246 -1.89 7.98 14.52
C THR A 246 -0.39 7.92 14.66
N ASP A 247 0.20 8.97 15.21
CA ASP A 247 1.64 9.04 15.49
C ASP A 247 1.96 8.54 16.90
N PHE A 248 3.17 7.99 17.07
CA PHE A 248 3.74 7.59 18.35
C PHE A 248 5.26 7.80 18.34
N GLU A 249 5.87 7.89 19.51
CA GLU A 249 7.31 8.10 19.66
C GLU A 249 8.09 6.80 19.41
N VAL A 250 9.24 6.93 18.74
CA VAL A 250 10.13 5.81 18.38
C VAL A 250 11.59 6.19 18.61
N PRO A 251 12.47 5.22 18.92
CA PRO A 251 13.91 5.44 19.01
C PRO A 251 14.52 5.94 17.69
N GLU A 252 15.65 6.66 17.76
CA GLU A 252 16.36 7.15 16.57
C GLU A 252 16.80 6.01 15.65
N SER A 253 17.17 4.86 16.22
CA SER A 253 17.52 3.66 15.46
C SER A 253 16.40 3.23 14.51
N PHE A 254 15.14 3.42 14.87
CA PHE A 254 14.00 3.04 14.02
C PHE A 254 13.90 3.95 12.79
N LEU A 255 14.18 5.24 12.94
CA LEU A 255 14.22 6.17 11.80
C LEU A 255 15.38 5.83 10.85
N ASN A 256 16.52 5.42 11.39
CA ASN A 256 17.64 4.90 10.59
C ASN A 256 17.25 3.62 9.83
N GLY A 257 16.56 2.69 10.50
CA GLY A 257 16.00 1.48 9.88
C GLY A 257 15.00 1.80 8.76
N LEU A 258 14.11 2.80 8.97
CA LEU A 258 13.18 3.28 7.96
C LEU A 258 13.92 3.79 6.72
N GLN A 259 14.97 4.61 6.90
CA GLN A 259 15.77 5.13 5.80
C GLN A 259 16.51 4.02 5.04
N ASN A 260 17.06 3.03 5.74
CA ASN A 260 17.74 1.87 5.15
C ASN A 260 16.80 1.05 4.27
N LEU A 261 15.65 0.63 4.82
CA LEU A 261 14.61 -0.07 4.06
C LEU A 261 14.14 0.75 2.86
N SER A 262 13.95 2.05 3.06
CA SER A 262 13.45 2.93 1.99
C SER A 262 14.47 3.12 0.86
N SER A 263 15.76 2.99 1.16
CA SER A 263 16.84 3.04 0.16
C SER A 263 16.83 1.82 -0.76
N CYS A 264 16.33 0.67 -0.29
CA CYS A 264 16.21 -0.53 -1.12
C CYS A 264 15.23 -0.36 -2.29
N PHE A 265 14.21 0.51 -2.18
CA PHE A 265 13.31 0.83 -3.29
C PHE A 265 14.03 1.42 -4.51
N LEU A 266 15.14 2.14 -4.31
CA LEU A 266 15.89 2.78 -5.38
C LEU A 266 16.64 1.78 -6.26
N LYS A 267 17.02 0.61 -5.69
CA LYS A 267 17.78 -0.44 -6.41
C LYS A 267 16.95 -1.07 -7.53
N ASP A 268 15.67 -1.35 -7.26
CA ASP A 268 14.76 -2.07 -8.15
C ASP A 268 13.46 -1.28 -8.41
N ILE A 269 13.57 0.06 -8.52
CA ILE A 269 12.42 0.98 -8.58
C ILE A 269 11.39 0.61 -9.65
N ALA A 270 11.85 0.00 -10.76
CA ALA A 270 11.01 -0.54 -11.82
C ALA A 270 9.95 -1.50 -11.30
N VAL A 271 10.34 -2.46 -10.46
CA VAL A 271 9.46 -3.51 -9.93
C VAL A 271 8.38 -2.88 -9.05
N PHE A 272 8.76 -1.95 -8.17
CA PHE A 272 7.83 -1.25 -7.29
C PHE A 272 6.84 -0.34 -8.03
N ILE A 273 7.15 0.05 -9.25
CA ILE A 273 6.26 0.83 -10.10
C ILE A 273 5.26 -0.06 -10.85
N THR A 274 5.69 -1.22 -11.34
CA THR A 274 4.91 -2.04 -12.27
C THR A 274 4.22 -3.24 -11.62
N ASP A 275 4.84 -3.85 -10.61
CA ASP A 275 4.27 -4.99 -9.91
C ASP A 275 3.23 -4.53 -8.89
N LYS A 276 2.07 -5.19 -8.90
CA LYS A 276 0.91 -4.81 -8.09
C LYS A 276 1.19 -4.93 -6.59
N ILE A 277 1.86 -6.00 -6.16
CA ILE A 277 2.06 -6.29 -4.74
C ILE A 277 3.15 -5.38 -4.19
N SER A 278 4.28 -5.33 -4.87
CA SER A 278 5.44 -4.51 -4.52
C SER A 278 5.09 -3.02 -4.49
N SER A 279 4.20 -2.56 -5.39
CA SER A 279 3.76 -1.17 -5.43
C SER A 279 3.06 -0.72 -4.14
N PHE A 280 2.35 -1.61 -3.44
CA PHE A 280 1.72 -1.24 -2.16
C PHE A 280 2.75 -0.92 -1.08
N CYS A 281 3.90 -1.59 -1.08
CA CYS A 281 4.99 -1.30 -0.14
C CYS A 281 5.56 0.11 -0.38
N LEU A 282 5.80 0.48 -1.64
CA LEU A 282 6.28 1.82 -2.00
C LEU A 282 5.24 2.91 -1.68
N GLN A 283 3.95 2.65 -1.93
CA GLN A 283 2.87 3.57 -1.58
C GLN A 283 2.83 3.85 -0.08
N VAL A 284 2.95 2.81 0.76
CA VAL A 284 3.04 2.98 2.23
C VAL A 284 4.31 3.73 2.60
N ALA A 285 5.46 3.39 2.03
CA ALA A 285 6.72 4.09 2.30
C ALA A 285 6.59 5.60 2.04
N LEU A 286 6.02 6.03 0.91
CA LEU A 286 5.79 7.44 0.62
C LEU A 286 4.89 8.13 1.65
N GLN A 287 3.84 7.45 2.11
CA GLN A 287 2.94 7.98 3.15
C GLN A 287 3.62 8.15 4.52
N ILE A 288 4.63 7.34 4.84
CA ILE A 288 5.39 7.49 6.09
C ILE A 288 6.52 8.51 5.92
N LEU A 289 7.29 8.38 4.84
CA LEU A 289 8.45 9.21 4.56
C LEU A 289 8.11 10.70 4.44
N HIS A 290 6.99 11.09 3.82
CA HIS A 290 6.67 12.52 3.71
C HIS A 290 6.44 13.21 5.06
N ARG A 291 6.08 12.44 6.11
CA ARG A 291 5.87 12.94 7.46
C ARG A 291 7.16 12.95 8.27
N LYS A 292 7.98 11.91 8.12
CA LYS A 292 9.11 11.62 9.01
C LYS A 292 10.48 11.94 8.40
N LEU A 293 10.63 11.73 7.09
CA LEU A 293 11.87 11.93 6.31
C LEU A 293 11.56 12.64 4.97
N PRO A 294 11.06 13.89 4.98
CA PRO A 294 10.52 14.56 3.79
C PRO A 294 11.55 14.74 2.66
N GLN A 295 12.81 15.00 2.99
CA GLN A 295 13.88 15.11 1.99
C GLN A 295 14.10 13.78 1.26
N PHE A 296 14.09 12.66 1.99
CA PHE A 296 14.22 11.33 1.41
C PHE A 296 12.97 10.97 0.59
N CYS A 297 11.78 11.33 1.07
CA CYS A 297 10.54 11.18 0.31
C CYS A 297 10.61 11.89 -1.04
N ALA A 298 11.07 13.15 -1.06
CA ALA A 298 11.24 13.92 -2.28
C ALA A 298 12.24 13.27 -3.25
N HIS A 299 13.35 12.73 -2.74
CA HIS A 299 14.31 11.96 -3.54
C HIS A 299 13.67 10.73 -4.18
N LEU A 300 12.93 9.94 -3.40
CA LEU A 300 12.24 8.74 -3.89
C LEU A 300 11.15 9.09 -4.93
N CYS A 301 10.38 10.15 -4.71
CA CYS A 301 9.42 10.65 -5.71
C CYS A 301 10.12 11.07 -7.01
N ASN A 302 11.25 11.77 -6.93
CA ASN A 302 12.03 12.15 -8.09
C ASN A 302 12.57 10.94 -8.86
N ALA A 303 13.00 9.89 -8.16
CA ALA A 303 13.43 8.64 -8.78
C ALA A 303 12.27 7.96 -9.53
N VAL A 304 11.07 7.89 -8.93
CA VAL A 304 9.87 7.35 -9.58
C VAL A 304 9.53 8.14 -10.84
N ILE A 305 9.45 9.47 -10.74
CA ILE A 305 9.14 10.35 -11.88
C ILE A 305 10.20 10.22 -12.97
N GLY A 306 11.49 10.22 -12.60
CA GLY A 306 12.60 10.11 -13.53
C GLY A 306 12.59 8.78 -14.29
N TYR A 307 12.35 7.68 -13.59
CA TYR A 307 12.21 6.36 -14.22
C TYR A 307 11.05 6.34 -15.22
N LEU A 308 9.88 6.83 -14.83
CA LEU A 308 8.68 6.82 -15.68
C LEU A 308 8.85 7.74 -16.90
N SER A 309 9.48 8.89 -16.73
CA SER A 309 9.73 9.86 -17.80
C SER A 309 10.68 9.33 -18.87
N ASN A 310 11.58 8.40 -18.51
CA ASN A 310 12.56 7.82 -19.44
C ASN A 310 12.05 6.57 -20.18
N ARG A 311 10.85 6.05 -19.85
CA ARG A 311 10.42 4.71 -20.29
C ARG A 311 9.73 4.65 -21.65
N ASN A 312 9.33 5.75 -22.29
CA ASN A 312 8.64 5.74 -23.60
C ASN A 312 8.66 7.10 -24.33
N SER A 313 9.81 7.54 -24.83
CA SER A 313 9.95 8.83 -25.56
C SER A 313 9.44 8.84 -27.00
N SER A 314 8.56 7.90 -27.40
CA SER A 314 8.06 7.81 -28.78
C SER A 314 6.61 8.26 -28.89
N ALA A 315 6.42 9.44 -29.52
CA ALA A 315 5.20 10.15 -29.94
C ALA A 315 4.68 11.26 -29.00
N ASP A 316 4.81 12.53 -29.46
CA ASP A 316 4.05 13.77 -29.19
C ASP A 316 3.36 14.02 -27.83
N GLY A 317 3.73 13.31 -26.77
CA GLY A 317 3.12 13.43 -25.45
C GLY A 317 4.00 12.89 -24.33
N SER A 318 3.63 13.26 -23.11
CA SER A 318 4.37 12.86 -21.91
C SER A 318 4.32 11.34 -21.68
N PRO A 319 5.46 10.66 -21.46
CA PRO A 319 5.51 9.23 -21.12
C PRO A 319 4.73 8.89 -19.85
N LEU A 320 4.59 9.84 -18.91
CA LEU A 320 3.81 9.66 -17.68
C LEU A 320 2.31 9.41 -17.96
N LEU A 321 1.79 9.91 -19.07
CA LEU A 321 0.37 9.75 -19.42
C LEU A 321 0.01 8.29 -19.67
N LEU A 322 0.95 7.48 -20.17
CA LEU A 322 0.75 6.04 -20.33
C LEU A 322 0.56 5.37 -18.97
N PHE A 323 1.41 5.71 -18.01
CA PHE A 323 1.38 5.13 -16.66
C PHE A 323 0.19 5.60 -15.83
N LEU A 324 -0.31 6.82 -16.06
CA LEU A 324 -1.57 7.27 -15.46
C LEU A 324 -2.79 6.46 -15.91
N ARG A 325 -2.69 5.74 -17.04
CA ARG A 325 -3.76 4.87 -17.55
C ARG A 325 -3.60 3.41 -17.08
N ASP A 326 -2.42 3.03 -16.57
CA ASP A 326 -2.17 1.70 -16.05
C ASP A 326 -2.71 1.54 -14.61
N GLN A 327 -3.24 0.36 -14.29
CA GLN A 327 -3.97 0.13 -13.04
C GLN A 327 -3.06 0.19 -11.79
N THR A 328 -1.79 -0.21 -11.91
CA THR A 328 -0.85 -0.25 -10.78
C THR A 328 -0.15 1.09 -10.62
N SER A 329 0.51 1.55 -11.68
CA SER A 329 1.33 2.76 -11.65
C SER A 329 0.51 4.03 -11.47
N SER A 330 -0.76 4.08 -11.91
CA SER A 330 -1.66 5.21 -11.60
C SER A 330 -1.93 5.40 -10.11
N ARG A 331 -2.01 4.30 -9.33
CA ARG A 331 -2.21 4.35 -7.88
C ARG A 331 -0.96 4.82 -7.16
N LEU A 332 0.21 4.36 -7.61
CA LEU A 332 1.47 4.88 -7.12
C LEU A 332 1.64 6.37 -7.45
N LEU A 333 1.33 6.77 -8.69
CA LEU A 333 1.37 8.16 -9.11
C LEU A 333 0.38 9.02 -8.30
N GLU A 334 -0.82 8.52 -7.98
CA GLU A 334 -1.74 9.18 -7.05
C GLU A 334 -1.05 9.46 -5.70
N GLN A 335 -0.32 8.49 -5.13
CA GLN A 335 0.42 8.70 -3.89
C GLN A 335 1.59 9.68 -4.05
N VAL A 336 2.35 9.61 -5.16
CA VAL A 336 3.42 10.57 -5.46
C VAL A 336 2.87 11.99 -5.52
N LEU A 337 1.78 12.23 -6.26
CA LEU A 337 1.15 13.55 -6.34
C LEU A 337 0.63 14.06 -4.97
N LEU A 338 0.21 13.15 -4.10
CA LEU A 338 -0.24 13.48 -2.75
C LEU A 338 0.88 14.00 -1.84
N VAL A 339 2.08 13.44 -1.98
CA VAL A 339 3.22 13.74 -1.07
C VAL A 339 4.26 14.69 -1.66
N LEU A 340 4.21 14.97 -2.97
CA LEU A 340 5.13 15.91 -3.62
C LEU A 340 5.04 17.32 -3.07
N GLU A 341 6.19 17.97 -2.96
CA GLU A 341 6.27 19.39 -2.62
C GLU A 341 5.61 20.28 -3.69
N PRO A 342 4.95 21.40 -3.29
CA PRO A 342 4.21 22.25 -4.22
C PRO A 342 5.00 22.75 -5.45
N PRO A 343 6.29 23.16 -5.34
CA PRO A 343 7.06 23.58 -6.52
C PRO A 343 7.32 22.42 -7.49
N ARG A 344 7.63 21.23 -6.97
CA ARG A 344 7.94 20.06 -7.79
C ARG A 344 6.71 19.51 -8.48
N LEU A 345 5.57 19.50 -7.79
CA LEU A 345 4.28 19.19 -8.38
C LEU A 345 3.93 20.15 -9.53
N TRP A 346 4.30 21.43 -9.40
CA TRP A 346 4.06 22.42 -10.44
C TRP A 346 4.91 22.17 -11.69
N SER A 347 6.21 21.91 -11.54
CA SER A 347 7.06 21.51 -12.68
C SER A 347 6.50 20.26 -13.36
N LEU A 348 6.16 19.21 -12.59
CA LEU A 348 5.56 17.99 -13.15
C LEU A 348 4.30 18.28 -13.97
N PHE A 349 3.48 19.22 -13.50
CA PHE A 349 2.27 19.62 -14.18
C PHE A 349 2.54 20.31 -15.52
N GLU A 350 3.44 21.30 -15.54
CA GLU A 350 3.84 22.02 -16.75
C GLU A 350 4.48 21.05 -17.76
N ASP A 351 5.36 20.17 -17.28
CA ASP A 351 6.14 19.26 -18.12
C ASP A 351 5.28 18.12 -18.72
N HIS A 352 4.24 17.66 -18.00
CA HIS A 352 3.57 16.41 -18.35
C HIS A 352 2.04 16.44 -18.44
N PHE A 353 1.35 17.37 -17.77
CA PHE A 353 -0.12 17.37 -17.68
C PHE A 353 -0.78 18.53 -18.41
N GLN A 354 -0.03 19.59 -18.71
CA GLN A 354 -0.55 20.75 -19.42
C GLN A 354 -1.15 20.34 -20.78
N GLY A 355 -2.39 20.77 -21.04
CA GLY A 355 -3.14 20.45 -22.26
C GLY A 355 -3.83 19.08 -22.29
N GLN A 356 -3.51 18.16 -21.37
CA GLN A 356 -4.04 16.78 -21.36
C GLN A 356 -5.03 16.51 -20.23
N LEU A 357 -5.25 17.48 -19.33
CA LEU A 357 -6.05 17.30 -18.12
C LEU A 357 -7.49 16.87 -18.37
N GLN A 358 -8.17 17.42 -19.38
CA GLN A 358 -9.54 17.02 -19.70
C GLN A 358 -9.62 15.52 -20.00
N ILE A 359 -8.68 15.03 -20.82
CA ILE A 359 -8.63 13.62 -21.22
C ILE A 359 -8.36 12.73 -20.01
N LEU A 360 -7.43 13.13 -19.14
CA LEU A 360 -7.11 12.39 -17.91
C LEU A 360 -8.28 12.38 -16.92
N ALA A 361 -8.96 13.51 -16.74
CA ALA A 361 -10.13 13.62 -15.86
C ALA A 361 -11.33 12.82 -16.37
N ALA A 362 -11.47 12.64 -17.68
CA ALA A 362 -12.50 11.81 -18.29
C ALA A 362 -12.16 10.31 -18.32
N HIS A 363 -10.92 9.92 -18.03
CA HIS A 363 -10.45 8.52 -18.13
C HIS A 363 -10.78 7.72 -16.86
N PRO A 364 -11.22 6.44 -16.94
CA PRO A 364 -11.65 5.62 -15.78
C PRO A 364 -10.59 5.38 -14.69
N ILE A 365 -9.30 5.47 -15.04
CA ILE A 365 -8.16 5.24 -14.12
C ILE A 365 -7.45 6.57 -13.77
N ALA A 366 -6.93 7.28 -14.77
CA ALA A 366 -6.22 8.56 -14.59
C ALA A 366 -7.01 9.70 -13.91
N ASN A 367 -8.33 9.58 -13.75
CA ASN A 367 -9.13 10.56 -13.01
C ASN A 367 -8.84 10.58 -11.49
N PHE A 368 -8.46 9.43 -10.90
CA PHE A 368 -8.28 9.33 -9.44
C PHE A 368 -7.13 10.22 -8.91
N PRO A 369 -5.93 10.24 -9.55
CA PRO A 369 -4.88 11.18 -9.19
C PRO A 369 -5.32 12.65 -9.17
N LEU A 370 -6.26 13.06 -10.03
CA LEU A 370 -6.75 14.44 -10.13
C LEU A 370 -7.83 14.81 -9.10
N GLN A 371 -8.47 13.83 -8.46
CA GLN A 371 -9.53 14.07 -7.47
C GLN A 371 -9.00 14.40 -6.07
N ARG A 372 -7.71 14.13 -5.81
CA ARG A 372 -7.10 14.36 -4.50
C ARG A 372 -6.54 15.79 -4.36
N LYS A 373 -6.12 16.16 -3.15
CA LYS A 373 -6.12 17.52 -2.54
C LYS A 373 -5.42 18.69 -3.26
N GLN A 374 -4.94 18.59 -4.50
CA GLN A 374 -4.28 19.71 -5.20
C GLN A 374 -5.23 20.50 -6.11
N ARG A 375 -6.21 21.13 -5.46
CA ARG A 375 -7.41 21.70 -6.09
C ARG A 375 -7.22 23.04 -6.78
N ARG A 376 -6.31 23.92 -6.31
CA ARG A 376 -6.35 25.34 -6.73
C ARG A 376 -5.70 25.65 -8.07
N ARG A 377 -4.67 24.90 -8.47
CA ARG A 377 -3.92 25.18 -9.71
C ARG A 377 -4.45 24.39 -10.91
N VAL A 378 -4.82 23.11 -10.71
CA VAL A 378 -5.54 22.30 -11.71
C VAL A 378 -6.83 22.99 -12.17
N LEU A 379 -7.52 23.66 -11.24
CA LEU A 379 -8.70 24.48 -11.52
C LEU A 379 -8.50 25.52 -12.63
N LYS A 380 -7.39 26.27 -12.59
CA LYS A 380 -7.12 27.34 -13.57
C LYS A 380 -6.88 26.78 -14.96
N THR A 381 -6.28 25.60 -15.06
CA THR A 381 -5.91 24.99 -16.35
C THR A 381 -7.07 24.21 -16.99
N LEU A 382 -8.11 23.86 -16.22
CA LEU A 382 -9.35 23.24 -16.71
C LEU A 382 -10.40 24.24 -17.20
N LYS A 383 -10.13 25.55 -17.07
CA LYS A 383 -11.00 26.59 -17.58
C LYS A 383 -11.13 26.46 -19.11
N GLY A 384 -12.36 26.54 -19.61
CA GLY A 384 -12.72 26.31 -21.01
C GLY A 384 -13.04 24.85 -21.35
N GLN A 385 -12.94 23.93 -20.38
CA GLN A 385 -13.20 22.49 -20.57
C GLN A 385 -14.25 21.93 -19.59
N TYR A 386 -14.90 22.76 -18.77
CA TYR A 386 -15.83 22.29 -17.73
C TYR A 386 -17.09 21.65 -18.32
N VAL A 387 -17.61 22.14 -19.45
CA VAL A 387 -18.79 21.53 -20.09
C VAL A 387 -18.47 20.12 -20.58
N ALA A 388 -17.35 19.95 -21.30
CA ALA A 388 -16.93 18.65 -21.78
C ALA A 388 -16.62 17.66 -20.63
N LEU A 389 -16.12 18.15 -19.49
CA LEU A 389 -15.98 17.34 -18.27
C LEU A 389 -17.34 16.96 -17.68
N ALA A 390 -18.27 17.91 -17.57
CA ALA A 390 -19.60 17.68 -17.03
C ALA A 390 -20.38 16.62 -17.81
N CYS A 391 -20.21 16.58 -19.14
CA CYS A 391 -20.83 15.59 -20.03
C CYS A 391 -20.09 14.23 -20.07
N SER A 392 -19.05 14.04 -19.26
CA SER A 392 -18.30 12.78 -19.19
C SER A 392 -18.71 11.95 -17.97
N ARG A 393 -18.79 10.62 -18.14
CA ARG A 393 -19.05 9.65 -17.08
C ARG A 393 -18.12 9.81 -15.87
N HIS A 394 -16.82 10.03 -16.13
CA HIS A 394 -15.80 10.19 -15.09
C HIS A 394 -15.45 11.66 -14.84
N GLY A 395 -15.48 12.48 -15.89
CA GLY A 395 -15.20 13.91 -15.79
C GLY A 395 -16.19 14.64 -14.88
N SER A 396 -17.47 14.25 -14.89
CA SER A 396 -18.50 14.82 -14.00
C SER A 396 -18.17 14.63 -12.52
N ARG A 397 -17.58 13.48 -12.15
CA ARG A 397 -17.13 13.20 -10.78
C ARG A 397 -15.92 14.03 -10.40
N VAL A 398 -14.97 14.21 -11.32
CA VAL A 398 -13.82 15.11 -11.10
C VAL A 398 -14.32 16.53 -10.89
N LEU A 399 -15.25 16.99 -11.71
CA LEU A 399 -15.84 18.33 -11.60
C LEU A 399 -16.64 18.50 -10.30
N ASP A 400 -17.38 17.50 -9.83
CA ASP A 400 -18.06 17.52 -8.53
C ASP A 400 -17.06 17.64 -7.37
N VAL A 401 -15.96 16.88 -7.40
CA VAL A 401 -14.91 16.94 -6.38
C VAL A 401 -14.24 18.32 -6.36
N ILE A 402 -13.90 18.84 -7.54
CA ILE A 402 -13.37 20.18 -7.74
C ILE A 402 -14.33 21.25 -7.20
N TRP A 403 -15.60 21.19 -7.61
CA TRP A 403 -16.68 22.10 -7.20
C TRP A 403 -16.82 22.16 -5.69
N SER A 404 -16.81 20.98 -5.04
CA SER A 404 -16.94 20.88 -3.60
C SER A 404 -15.86 21.73 -2.91
N GLY A 405 -14.60 21.60 -3.33
CA GLY A 405 -13.43 22.23 -2.69
C GLY A 405 -13.09 23.62 -3.21
N ALA A 406 -13.82 24.14 -4.20
CA ALA A 406 -13.59 25.43 -4.82
C ALA A 406 -13.96 26.61 -3.89
N SER A 407 -13.21 27.72 -4.02
CA SER A 407 -13.59 29.01 -3.40
C SER A 407 -14.82 29.59 -4.09
N LEU A 408 -15.50 30.55 -3.45
CA LEU A 408 -16.66 31.20 -4.05
C LEU A 408 -16.33 31.83 -5.42
N GLY A 409 -15.15 32.43 -5.56
CA GLY A 409 -14.68 32.98 -6.85
C GLY A 409 -14.55 31.91 -7.93
N ALA A 410 -13.87 30.80 -7.64
CA ALA A 410 -13.74 29.69 -8.58
C ALA A 410 -15.10 29.05 -8.93
N ARG A 411 -16.01 28.97 -7.97
CA ARG A 411 -17.39 28.51 -8.22
C ARG A 411 -18.14 29.41 -9.21
N LYS A 412 -17.98 30.74 -9.11
CA LYS A 412 -18.58 31.68 -10.07
C LYS A 412 -18.03 31.46 -11.48
N GLU A 413 -16.73 31.24 -11.61
CA GLU A 413 -16.09 30.98 -12.91
C GLU A 413 -16.60 29.68 -13.54
N ILE A 414 -16.63 28.58 -12.78
CA ILE A 414 -17.17 27.29 -13.25
C ILE A 414 -18.64 27.43 -13.66
N ALA A 415 -19.46 28.08 -12.83
CA ALA A 415 -20.88 28.26 -13.12
C ALA A 415 -21.13 29.15 -14.35
N ALA A 416 -20.28 30.17 -14.58
CA ALA A 416 -20.36 31.01 -15.76
C ALA A 416 -20.14 30.21 -17.05
N GLU A 417 -19.06 29.43 -17.10
CA GLU A 417 -18.72 28.60 -18.27
C GLU A 417 -19.77 27.52 -18.54
N LEU A 418 -20.22 26.79 -17.51
CA LEU A 418 -21.30 25.81 -17.66
C LEU A 418 -22.61 26.47 -18.15
N GLY A 419 -22.83 27.73 -17.78
CA GLY A 419 -23.99 28.51 -18.19
C GLY A 419 -24.05 28.78 -19.70
N GLU A 420 -22.89 28.94 -20.35
CA GLU A 420 -22.79 29.22 -21.79
C GLU A 420 -23.38 28.09 -22.64
N GLN A 421 -23.25 26.83 -22.18
CA GLN A 421 -23.76 25.63 -22.87
C GLN A 421 -24.82 24.89 -22.03
N ASN A 422 -25.64 25.62 -21.27
CA ASN A 422 -26.65 25.02 -20.38
C ASN A 422 -27.65 24.08 -21.09
N GLN A 423 -28.01 24.36 -22.36
CA GLN A 423 -28.91 23.49 -23.11
C GLN A 423 -28.30 22.12 -23.44
N GLU A 424 -26.98 22.05 -23.64
CA GLU A 424 -26.25 20.81 -23.88
C GLU A 424 -26.18 20.00 -22.58
N LEU A 425 -25.83 20.65 -21.47
CA LEU A 425 -25.74 20.03 -20.15
C LEU A 425 -27.06 19.38 -19.71
N ILE A 426 -28.20 20.05 -19.91
CA ILE A 426 -29.51 19.52 -19.50
C ILE A 426 -29.88 18.26 -20.30
N LYS A 427 -29.46 18.17 -21.56
CA LYS A 427 -29.72 17.01 -22.43
C LYS A 427 -28.77 15.85 -22.16
N ASP A 428 -27.61 16.11 -21.56
CA ASP A 428 -26.60 15.10 -21.28
C ASP A 428 -26.92 14.29 -20.00
N PRO A 429 -26.79 12.94 -20.01
CA PRO A 429 -27.05 12.09 -18.85
C PRO A 429 -26.22 12.42 -17.60
N PHE A 430 -25.00 12.93 -17.75
CA PHE A 430 -24.12 13.32 -16.64
C PHE A 430 -24.18 14.83 -16.39
N GLY A 431 -24.22 15.62 -17.45
CA GLY A 431 -24.26 17.08 -17.41
C GLY A 431 -25.45 17.61 -16.60
N HIS A 432 -26.62 16.97 -16.68
CA HIS A 432 -27.80 17.44 -15.94
C HIS A 432 -27.62 17.30 -14.42
N HIS A 433 -26.89 16.27 -13.96
CA HIS A 433 -26.55 16.09 -12.55
C HIS A 433 -25.60 17.18 -12.07
N VAL A 434 -24.57 17.50 -12.86
CA VAL A 434 -23.64 18.60 -12.56
C VAL A 434 -24.36 19.94 -12.52
N ALA A 435 -25.21 20.24 -13.52
CA ALA A 435 -25.99 21.47 -13.58
C ALA A 435 -26.90 21.63 -12.34
N ARG A 436 -27.47 20.52 -11.85
CA ARG A 436 -28.23 20.50 -10.60
C ARG A 436 -27.35 20.76 -9.38
N ASN A 437 -26.18 20.11 -9.28
CA ASN A 437 -25.26 20.25 -8.15
C ASN A 437 -24.70 21.67 -8.01
N VAL A 438 -24.45 22.33 -9.15
CA VAL A 438 -24.00 23.73 -9.22
C VAL A 438 -25.15 24.71 -9.02
N ALA A 439 -26.40 24.26 -9.02
CA ALA A 439 -27.60 25.09 -9.02
C ALA A 439 -27.60 26.11 -10.18
N LEU A 440 -27.26 25.63 -11.38
CA LEU A 440 -27.01 26.45 -12.57
C LEU A 440 -28.23 27.26 -13.01
N THR A 441 -29.44 26.72 -12.83
CA THR A 441 -30.70 27.44 -13.13
C THR A 441 -30.88 28.68 -12.27
N THR A 442 -30.54 28.59 -10.98
CA THR A 442 -30.57 29.72 -10.04
C THR A 442 -29.46 30.71 -10.38
N PHE A 443 -28.26 30.23 -10.75
CA PHE A 443 -27.16 31.09 -11.18
C PHE A 443 -27.54 31.96 -12.38
N LEU A 444 -28.16 31.37 -13.42
CA LEU A 444 -28.57 32.07 -14.64
C LEU A 444 -29.73 33.07 -14.41
N LYS A 445 -30.68 32.75 -13.52
CA LYS A 445 -31.88 33.58 -13.29
C LYS A 445 -31.72 34.60 -12.16
N ARG A 446 -30.96 34.26 -11.12
CA ARG A 446 -30.89 34.99 -9.84
C ARG A 446 -29.48 34.88 -9.25
N ARG A 447 -28.54 35.59 -9.88
CA ARG A 447 -27.10 35.50 -9.55
C ARG A 447 -26.79 35.87 -8.10
N GLU A 448 -27.36 36.95 -7.58
CA GLU A 448 -27.14 37.37 -6.19
C GLU A 448 -27.62 36.35 -5.15
N ALA A 449 -28.82 35.79 -5.35
CA ALA A 449 -29.36 34.76 -4.47
C ALA A 449 -28.51 33.49 -4.48
N TRP A 450 -27.99 33.12 -5.66
CA TRP A 450 -27.07 32.01 -5.81
C TRP A 450 -25.75 32.24 -5.05
N GLU A 451 -25.19 33.46 -5.12
CA GLU A 451 -23.93 33.78 -4.43
C GLU A 451 -24.09 33.72 -2.91
N GLN A 452 -25.21 34.21 -2.37
CA GLN A 452 -25.52 34.10 -0.94
C GLN A 452 -25.63 32.63 -0.51
N GLN A 453 -26.33 31.81 -1.29
CA GLN A 453 -26.48 30.38 -1.04
C GLN A 453 -25.10 29.66 -1.05
N GLN A 454 -24.28 29.91 -2.06
CA GLN A 454 -22.95 29.30 -2.17
C GLN A 454 -21.98 29.80 -1.10
N GLY A 455 -22.05 31.08 -0.73
CA GLY A 455 -21.29 31.68 0.36
C GLY A 455 -21.63 31.04 1.72
N ALA A 456 -22.92 30.81 2.00
CA ALA A 456 -23.36 30.13 3.20
C ALA A 456 -22.86 28.67 3.27
N VAL A 457 -22.91 27.94 2.15
CA VAL A 457 -22.37 26.57 2.05
C VAL A 457 -20.86 26.55 2.28
N ALA A 458 -20.12 27.49 1.68
CA ALA A 458 -18.67 27.60 1.87
C ALA A 458 -18.31 27.94 3.33
N LYS A 459 -19.07 28.83 4.00
CA LYS A 459 -18.88 29.18 5.41
C LYS A 459 -19.14 27.99 6.33
N ARG A 460 -20.26 27.29 6.15
CA ARG A 460 -20.58 26.05 6.91
C ARG A 460 -19.49 25.01 6.77
N ARG A 461 -18.95 24.83 5.55
CA ARG A 461 -17.87 23.87 5.30
C ARG A 461 -16.56 24.27 5.99
N ARG A 462 -16.20 25.55 6.01
CA ARG A 462 -15.00 26.03 6.73
C ARG A 462 -15.12 25.76 8.23
N ILE A 463 -16.29 26.03 8.81
CA ILE A 463 -16.57 25.76 10.23
C ILE A 463 -16.52 24.26 10.52
N LEU A 464 -17.11 23.43 9.66
CA LEU A 464 -17.05 21.97 9.82
C LEU A 464 -15.61 21.45 9.73
N ASN A 465 -14.82 21.98 8.79
CA ASN A 465 -13.42 21.58 8.65
C ASN A 465 -12.57 22.01 9.85
N SER A 466 -12.78 23.21 10.41
CA SER A 466 -12.04 23.63 11.62
C SER A 466 -12.37 22.76 12.83
N ILE A 467 -13.62 22.31 12.97
CA ILE A 467 -14.04 21.40 14.04
C ILE A 467 -13.48 19.98 13.86
N LEU A 468 -13.15 19.59 12.63
CA LEU A 468 -12.54 18.28 12.32
C LEU A 468 -11.00 18.33 12.30
N GLU A 469 -10.41 19.53 12.37
CA GLU A 469 -8.96 19.74 12.40
C GLU A 469 -8.42 19.79 13.84
N ASP A 470 -9.23 20.25 14.80
CA ASP A 470 -9.10 19.93 16.24
C ASP A 470 -9.38 18.42 16.50
#